data_AF-E7BRX7-F1
#
_entry.id   AF-E7BRX7-F1
#
_cell.length_a   1.000
_cell.length_b   1.000
_cell.length_c   1.000
_cell.angle_alpha   90.00
_cell.angle_beta   90.00
_cell.angle_gamma   90.00
#
_symmetry.space_group_name_H-M   'P 1'
#
loop_
_entity.id
_entity.type
_entity.pdbx_description
1 polymer ?
#
loop_
_entity_poly.entity_id
_entity_poly.type
_entity_poly.pdbx_seq_one_letter_code
_entity_poly.pdbx_strand_id
1 'polypeptide(L)'
;EHSTVIDRVWLTVLFIFRILILGTAAEFVWGDEQLGLVCNTQQPGCENVCYDQAFPISHIRLWVLQIIFVSTPSLVYVGHAMHHVRVEEKRKLREAEELCQQVAGDRGDRLPLPADQSSAKKSSSKGTKKFRLEGTLLRTYVGHIIFKTLFEVGFIMGHYFLYGFRILPLYRCSRWPCPNVVDCFVS
;
A
#
# COMPACT_ATOMS: atom_id res chain seq x y z
N GLU A 1 -6.38 -15.75 -21.19
CA GLU A 1 -5.17 -14.90 -21.04
C GLU A 1 -5.45 -13.42 -20.78
N HIS A 2 -6.70 -12.94 -20.78
CA HIS A 2 -6.98 -11.49 -20.65
C HIS A 2 -7.18 -10.98 -19.22
N SER A 3 -7.43 -11.83 -18.22
CA SER A 3 -7.71 -11.37 -16.84
C SER A 3 -6.51 -10.74 -16.13
N THR A 4 -5.27 -11.19 -16.41
CA THR A 4 -4.08 -10.65 -15.72
C THR A 4 -3.59 -9.32 -16.25
N VAL A 5 -3.90 -8.96 -17.50
CA VAL A 5 -3.45 -7.69 -18.10
C VAL A 5 -4.38 -6.57 -17.70
N ILE A 6 -5.69 -6.80 -17.79
CA ILE A 6 -6.72 -5.82 -17.41
C ILE A 6 -6.63 -5.52 -15.91
N ASP A 7 -6.51 -6.55 -15.06
CA ASP A 7 -6.35 -6.34 -13.61
C ASP A 7 -5.07 -5.59 -13.28
N ARG A 8 -3.94 -5.87 -13.97
CA ARG A 8 -2.69 -5.12 -13.78
C ARG A 8 -2.84 -3.66 -14.19
N VAL A 9 -3.43 -3.38 -15.36
CA VAL A 9 -3.64 -2.01 -15.84
C VAL A 9 -4.57 -1.26 -14.90
N TRP A 10 -5.69 -1.87 -14.48
CA TRP A 10 -6.66 -1.25 -13.59
C TRP A 10 -6.08 -0.97 -12.20
N LEU A 11 -5.33 -1.92 -11.62
CA LEU A 11 -4.63 -1.70 -10.34
C LEU A 11 -3.59 -0.59 -10.43
N THR A 12 -2.88 -0.49 -11.55
CA THR A 12 -1.86 0.56 -11.76
C THR A 12 -2.52 1.93 -11.94
N VAL A 13 -3.60 2.01 -12.72
CA VAL A 13 -4.41 3.22 -12.91
C VAL A 13 -5.00 3.68 -11.59
N LEU A 14 -5.59 2.78 -10.80
CA LEU A 14 -6.12 3.12 -9.47
C LEU A 14 -5.03 3.59 -8.51
N PHE A 15 -3.85 3.00 -8.57
CA PHE A 15 -2.73 3.41 -7.72
C PHE A 15 -2.24 4.82 -8.09
N ILE A 16 -2.06 5.10 -9.38
CA ILE A 16 -1.68 6.43 -9.87
C ILE A 16 -2.76 7.46 -9.55
N PHE A 17 -4.02 7.13 -9.80
CA PHE A 17 -5.15 8.02 -9.49
C PHE A 17 -5.23 8.30 -7.98
N ARG A 18 -4.96 7.30 -7.14
CA ARG A 18 -4.91 7.46 -5.68
C ARG A 18 -3.76 8.37 -5.25
N ILE A 19 -2.58 8.25 -5.84
CA ILE A 19 -1.43 9.13 -5.58
C ILE A 19 -1.70 10.55 -6.10
N LEU A 20 -2.36 10.68 -7.26
CA LEU A 20 -2.70 11.97 -7.85
C LEU A 20 -3.76 12.68 -7.02
N ILE A 21 -4.79 11.98 -6.54
CA ILE A 21 -5.74 12.50 -5.55
C ILE A 21 -5.00 12.88 -4.27
N LEU A 22 -4.05 12.07 -3.80
CA LEU A 22 -3.23 12.39 -2.64
C LEU A 22 -2.43 13.68 -2.79
N GLY A 23 -1.77 13.88 -3.93
CA GLY A 23 -0.95 15.06 -4.20
C GLY A 23 -1.79 16.32 -4.46
N THR A 24 -2.90 16.18 -5.18
CA THR A 24 -3.81 17.30 -5.47
C THR A 24 -4.65 17.68 -4.25
N ALA A 25 -5.08 16.71 -3.45
CA ALA A 25 -5.71 16.96 -2.17
C ALA A 25 -4.72 17.59 -1.20
N ALA A 26 -3.49 17.08 -1.05
CA ALA A 26 -2.49 17.64 -0.14
C ALA A 26 -2.31 19.17 -0.27
N GLU A 27 -2.16 19.68 -1.50
CA GLU A 27 -2.02 21.12 -1.76
C GLU A 27 -3.32 21.92 -1.51
N PHE A 28 -4.50 21.35 -1.83
CA PHE A 28 -5.80 22.03 -1.63
C PHE A 28 -6.36 21.88 -0.20
N VAL A 29 -5.88 20.91 0.56
CA VAL A 29 -6.45 20.47 1.85
C VAL A 29 -5.63 20.96 3.04
N TRP A 30 -4.31 21.12 2.89
CA TRP A 30 -3.49 21.69 3.96
C TRP A 30 -3.65 23.20 4.10
N GLY A 31 -4.26 23.87 3.12
CA GLY A 31 -4.57 25.30 3.17
C GLY A 31 -5.83 25.63 3.98
N ASP A 32 -6.90 24.84 3.84
CA ASP A 32 -8.27 25.31 4.19
C ASP A 32 -9.07 24.42 5.16
N GLU A 33 -8.47 23.45 5.87
CA GLU A 33 -9.13 22.81 7.04
C GLU A 33 -9.03 23.62 8.33
N GLN A 34 -8.83 24.93 8.19
CA GLN A 34 -9.39 25.91 9.09
C GLN A 34 -10.69 26.46 8.49
N LEU A 35 -11.66 25.56 8.20
CA LEU A 35 -13.09 25.90 8.27
C LEU A 35 -13.34 26.27 9.72
N GLY A 36 -13.00 27.51 10.08
CA GLY A 36 -13.10 28.04 11.43
C GLY A 36 -14.53 27.81 11.89
N LEU A 37 -14.68 26.98 12.92
CA LEU A 37 -15.96 26.83 13.57
C LEU A 37 -16.26 28.18 14.24
N VAL A 38 -17.05 29.04 13.61
CA VAL A 38 -17.34 30.37 14.17
C VAL A 38 -18.42 30.23 15.24
N CYS A 39 -18.08 30.51 16.49
CA CYS A 39 -19.03 30.49 17.60
C CYS A 39 -19.61 31.87 17.89
N ASN A 40 -20.91 31.95 18.14
CA ASN A 40 -21.59 33.19 18.52
C ASN A 40 -21.31 33.57 19.99
N THR A 41 -20.07 33.95 20.28
CA THR A 41 -19.62 34.33 21.62
C THR A 41 -18.39 35.22 21.55
N GLN A 42 -18.25 36.13 22.51
CA GLN A 42 -17.05 36.96 22.69
C GLN A 42 -16.07 36.36 23.71
N GLN A 43 -16.36 35.16 24.22
CA GLN A 43 -15.54 34.51 25.23
C GLN A 43 -14.26 33.94 24.59
N PRO A 44 -13.06 34.40 24.99
CA PRO A 44 -11.80 33.89 24.45
C PRO A 44 -11.63 32.41 24.78
N GLY A 45 -11.15 31.63 23.81
CA GLY A 45 -10.89 30.20 23.94
C GLY A 45 -12.12 29.28 23.85
N CYS A 46 -13.34 29.82 23.84
CA CYS A 46 -14.55 29.02 23.64
C CYS A 46 -14.57 28.35 22.25
N GLU A 47 -14.15 29.08 21.20
CA GLU A 47 -14.05 28.56 19.84
C GLU A 47 -13.14 27.32 19.76
N ASN A 48 -11.93 27.41 20.34
CA ASN A 48 -10.94 26.32 20.32
C ASN A 48 -11.44 25.06 21.03
N VAL A 49 -12.10 25.19 22.19
CA VAL A 49 -12.59 24.01 22.93
C VAL A 49 -13.79 23.37 22.25
N CYS A 50 -14.63 24.17 21.60
CA CYS A 50 -15.79 23.69 20.87
C CYS A 50 -15.37 23.01 19.56
N TYR A 51 -14.35 23.55 18.88
CA TYR A 51 -13.71 22.91 17.74
C TYR A 51 -13.13 21.53 18.13
N ASP A 52 -12.34 21.47 19.21
CA ASP A 52 -11.75 20.21 19.71
C ASP A 52 -12.82 19.18 20.11
N GLN A 53 -13.96 19.63 20.64
CA GLN A 53 -15.05 18.73 21.00
C GLN A 53 -15.84 18.23 19.78
N ALA A 54 -16.12 19.11 18.82
CA ALA A 54 -16.87 18.77 17.62
C ALA A 54 -16.06 17.88 16.67
N PHE A 55 -14.75 18.13 16.58
CA PHE A 55 -13.83 17.47 15.67
C PHE A 55 -12.59 16.97 16.44
N PRO A 56 -12.72 15.91 17.27
CA PRO A 56 -11.61 15.40 18.07
C PRO A 56 -10.43 14.91 17.22
N ILE A 57 -10.70 14.49 15.99
CA ILE A 57 -9.73 14.29 14.92
C ILE A 57 -10.28 15.07 13.72
N SER A 58 -9.43 15.69 12.89
CA SER A 58 -9.95 16.27 11.63
C SER A 58 -10.21 15.16 10.62
N HIS A 59 -11.14 15.37 9.69
CA HIS A 59 -11.37 14.42 8.60
C HIS A 59 -10.05 14.10 7.89
N ILE A 60 -9.26 15.13 7.59
CA ILE A 60 -8.00 14.99 6.86
C ILE A 60 -6.98 14.15 7.61
N ARG A 61 -6.88 14.30 8.93
CA ARG A 61 -5.99 13.44 9.72
C ARG A 61 -6.41 11.98 9.61
N LEU A 62 -7.70 11.68 9.60
CA LEU A 62 -8.18 10.31 9.35
C LEU A 62 -7.89 9.85 7.93
N TRP A 63 -8.08 10.69 6.92
CA TRP A 63 -7.76 10.35 5.53
C TRP A 63 -6.27 10.07 5.34
N VAL A 64 -5.40 10.89 5.93
CA VAL A 64 -3.95 10.69 5.91
C VAL A 64 -3.59 9.37 6.60
N LEU A 65 -4.13 9.11 7.78
CA LEU A 65 -3.92 7.83 8.48
C LEU A 65 -4.42 6.65 7.62
N GLN A 66 -5.61 6.75 7.03
CA GLN A 66 -6.17 5.74 6.14
C GLN A 66 -5.22 5.46 4.97
N ILE A 67 -4.66 6.49 4.33
CA ILE A 67 -3.71 6.31 3.25
C ILE A 67 -2.46 5.59 3.73
N ILE A 68 -1.89 5.98 4.87
CA ILE A 68 -0.70 5.34 5.43
C ILE A 68 -0.98 3.85 5.64
N PHE A 69 -2.03 3.52 6.41
CA PHE A 69 -2.38 2.13 6.73
C PHE A 69 -2.73 1.29 5.50
N VAL A 70 -3.41 1.86 4.50
CA VAL A 70 -3.77 1.13 3.28
C VAL A 70 -2.58 0.96 2.34
N SER A 71 -1.59 1.85 2.40
CA SER A 71 -0.37 1.77 1.61
C SER A 71 0.66 0.81 2.20
N THR A 72 0.74 0.68 3.53
CA THR A 72 1.72 -0.18 4.22
C THR A 72 1.72 -1.64 3.73
N PRO A 73 0.57 -2.35 3.59
CA PRO A 73 0.55 -3.72 3.07
C PRO A 73 1.15 -3.85 1.66
N SER A 74 0.94 -2.84 0.81
CA SER A 74 1.46 -2.84 -0.55
C SER A 74 2.98 -2.69 -0.57
N LEU A 75 3.53 -1.81 0.29
CA LEU A 75 4.97 -1.65 0.45
C LEU A 75 5.62 -2.91 1.03
N VAL A 76 4.98 -3.55 2.00
CA VAL A 76 5.44 -4.83 2.56
C VAL A 76 5.45 -5.93 1.50
N TYR A 77 4.40 -6.03 0.67
CA TYR A 77 4.34 -7.00 -0.42
C TYR A 77 5.45 -6.77 -1.47
N VAL A 78 5.63 -5.53 -1.92
CA VAL A 78 6.70 -5.18 -2.89
C VAL A 78 8.07 -5.44 -2.29
N GLY A 79 8.29 -5.07 -1.02
CA GLY A 79 9.51 -5.38 -0.28
C GLY A 79 9.80 -6.88 -0.22
N HIS A 80 8.79 -7.68 0.13
CA HIS A 80 8.88 -9.14 0.16
C HIS A 80 9.18 -9.72 -1.23
N ALA A 81 8.48 -9.26 -2.28
CA ALA A 81 8.68 -9.73 -3.64
C ALA A 81 10.09 -9.40 -4.16
N MET A 82 10.57 -8.17 -3.93
CA MET A 82 11.94 -7.78 -4.29
C MET A 82 12.98 -8.58 -3.52
N HIS A 83 12.77 -8.80 -2.22
CA HIS A 83 13.67 -9.63 -1.41
C HIS A 83 13.72 -11.07 -1.95
N HIS A 84 12.57 -11.65 -2.25
CA HIS A 84 12.46 -12.99 -2.81
C HIS A 84 13.21 -13.13 -4.15
N VAL A 85 13.01 -12.19 -5.07
CA VAL A 85 13.70 -12.17 -6.36
C VAL A 85 15.22 -12.07 -6.18
N ARG A 86 15.70 -11.18 -5.29
CA ARG A 86 17.14 -11.05 -5.01
C ARG A 86 17.74 -12.33 -4.43
N VAL A 87 17.02 -13.03 -3.54
CA VAL A 87 17.48 -14.29 -2.95
C VAL A 87 17.53 -15.39 -4.02
N GLU A 88 16.50 -15.51 -4.86
CA GLU A 88 16.50 -16.46 -5.98
C GLU A 88 17.63 -16.20 -6.97
N GLU A 89 17.89 -14.95 -7.32
CA GLU A 89 18.96 -14.57 -8.26
C GLU A 89 20.33 -14.96 -7.70
N LYS A 90 20.59 -14.64 -6.43
CA LYS A 90 21.82 -15.08 -5.74
C LYS A 90 21.96 -16.60 -5.71
N ARG A 91 20.87 -17.35 -5.54
CA ARG A 91 20.90 -18.81 -5.56
C ARG A 91 21.25 -19.35 -6.95
N LYS A 92 20.65 -18.81 -8.00
CA LYS A 92 20.93 -19.18 -9.40
C LYS A 92 22.37 -18.86 -9.80
N LEU A 93 22.93 -17.74 -9.33
CA LEU A 93 24.34 -17.40 -9.55
C LEU A 93 25.30 -18.41 -8.90
N ARG A 94 25.03 -18.82 -7.65
CA ARG A 94 25.83 -19.86 -6.96
C ARG A 94 25.74 -21.22 -7.65
N GLU A 95 24.54 -21.65 -8.02
CA GLU A 95 24.34 -22.89 -8.77
C GLU A 95 25.08 -22.87 -10.12
N ALA A 96 25.13 -21.72 -10.80
CA ALA A 96 25.89 -21.56 -12.05
C ALA A 96 27.41 -21.56 -11.86
N GLU A 97 27.91 -20.97 -10.77
CA GLU A 97 29.33 -20.95 -10.42
C GLU A 97 29.85 -22.36 -10.07
N GLU A 98 29.08 -23.12 -9.27
CA GLU A 98 29.38 -24.52 -8.93
C GLU A 98 29.40 -25.41 -10.20
N LEU A 99 28.44 -25.22 -11.11
CA LEU A 99 28.41 -25.95 -12.38
C LEU A 99 29.62 -25.62 -13.26
N CYS A 100 30.03 -24.36 -13.35
CA CYS A 100 31.23 -23.94 -14.08
C CYS A 100 32.52 -24.53 -13.48
N GLN A 101 32.62 -24.62 -12.14
CA GLN A 101 33.76 -25.23 -11.45
C GLN A 101 33.84 -26.75 -11.68
N GLN A 102 32.72 -27.46 -11.68
CA GLN A 102 32.69 -28.90 -12.01
C GLN A 102 33.17 -29.16 -13.43
N VAL A 103 32.71 -28.37 -14.41
CA VAL A 103 33.13 -28.50 -15.82
C VAL A 103 34.61 -28.16 -16.01
N ALA A 104 35.17 -27.25 -15.21
CA ALA A 104 36.59 -26.91 -15.24
C ALA A 104 37.48 -27.98 -14.58
N GLY A 105 37.00 -28.62 -13.49
CA GLY A 105 37.73 -29.68 -12.76
C GLY A 105 37.82 -31.01 -13.53
N ASP A 106 36.78 -31.37 -14.27
CA ASP A 106 36.75 -32.61 -15.09
C ASP A 106 37.69 -32.54 -16.32
N ARG A 107 38.17 -31.33 -16.68
CA ARG A 107 39.12 -31.11 -17.77
C ARG A 107 40.60 -31.30 -17.37
N GLY A 108 40.87 -31.55 -16.09
CA GLY A 108 42.21 -31.65 -15.52
C GLY A 108 42.90 -33.02 -15.61
N ASP A 109 42.20 -34.09 -16.00
CA ASP A 109 42.73 -35.46 -15.87
C ASP A 109 42.67 -36.35 -17.13
N ARG A 110 42.50 -35.77 -18.34
CA ARG A 110 42.71 -36.54 -19.59
C ARG A 110 43.39 -35.73 -20.70
N LEU A 111 44.60 -36.17 -21.05
CA LEU A 111 45.29 -35.86 -22.30
C LEU A 111 44.41 -36.24 -23.52
N PRO A 112 44.55 -35.58 -24.69
CA PRO A 112 43.56 -35.63 -25.77
C PRO A 112 43.82 -36.78 -26.73
N LEU A 113 42.76 -37.51 -27.14
CA LEU A 113 42.72 -38.28 -28.39
C LEU A 113 41.27 -38.39 -28.92
N PRO A 114 41.10 -38.57 -30.25
CA PRO A 114 40.06 -37.91 -31.01
C PRO A 114 38.77 -38.72 -31.20
N ALA A 115 37.69 -37.97 -31.40
CA ALA A 115 36.44 -38.26 -32.12
C ALA A 115 35.88 -39.69 -32.09
N ASP A 116 34.71 -39.87 -31.47
CA ASP A 116 33.60 -40.49 -32.20
C ASP A 116 32.22 -40.02 -31.70
N GLN A 117 31.30 -39.93 -32.64
CA GLN A 117 29.94 -39.41 -32.52
C GLN A 117 29.02 -40.44 -31.82
N SER A 118 28.16 -40.00 -30.91
CA SER A 118 26.76 -40.46 -30.85
C SER A 118 25.98 -39.80 -29.71
N SER A 119 25.16 -38.84 -30.11
CA SER A 119 23.73 -38.78 -29.74
C SER A 119 23.31 -39.33 -28.36
N ALA A 120 23.21 -38.44 -27.38
CA ALA A 120 22.26 -38.60 -26.28
C ALA A 120 21.59 -37.26 -25.96
N LYS A 121 20.51 -36.99 -26.72
CA LYS A 121 19.35 -36.15 -26.35
C LYS A 121 19.65 -34.75 -25.77
N LYS A 122 19.86 -33.80 -26.68
CA LYS A 122 19.25 -32.46 -26.55
C LYS A 122 17.74 -32.59 -26.75
N SER A 123 16.99 -32.69 -25.65
CA SER A 123 15.59 -32.28 -25.60
C SER A 123 15.43 -31.49 -24.30
N SER A 124 15.69 -30.17 -24.33
CA SER A 124 14.64 -29.21 -24.68
C SER A 124 13.27 -29.63 -24.14
N SER A 125 13.16 -29.90 -22.84
CA SER A 125 11.94 -29.54 -22.15
C SER A 125 12.00 -28.03 -21.93
N LYS A 126 11.71 -27.30 -23.01
CA LYS A 126 11.17 -25.94 -22.97
C LYS A 126 9.76 -26.05 -22.40
N GLY A 127 9.66 -26.62 -21.20
CA GLY A 127 8.45 -26.62 -20.40
C GLY A 127 8.20 -25.16 -20.11
N THR A 128 7.15 -24.63 -20.72
CA THR A 128 6.56 -23.34 -20.46
C THR A 128 6.68 -23.08 -18.97
N LYS A 129 7.68 -22.30 -18.56
CA LYS A 129 7.77 -21.79 -17.20
C LYS A 129 6.64 -20.79 -17.11
N LYS A 130 5.41 -21.30 -17.00
CA LYS A 130 4.31 -20.60 -16.35
C LYS A 130 4.97 -20.09 -15.09
N PHE A 131 5.12 -18.77 -15.02
CA PHE A 131 5.49 -18.03 -13.83
C PHE A 131 4.50 -18.49 -12.74
N ARG A 132 4.77 -19.63 -12.11
CA ARG A 132 4.10 -20.08 -10.90
C ARG A 132 4.64 -19.08 -9.90
N LEU A 133 3.87 -18.01 -9.68
CA LEU A 133 3.93 -17.28 -8.42
C LEU A 133 3.98 -18.38 -7.35
N GLU A 134 5.17 -18.61 -6.80
CA GLU A 134 5.36 -19.64 -5.80
C GLU A 134 4.37 -19.38 -4.66
N GLY A 135 3.89 -20.45 -4.02
CA GLY A 135 2.81 -20.37 -3.03
C GLY A 135 3.06 -19.31 -1.94
N THR A 136 4.33 -19.04 -1.61
CA THR A 136 4.74 -17.98 -0.69
C THR A 136 4.44 -16.57 -1.19
N LEU A 137 4.71 -16.28 -2.47
CA LEU A 137 4.38 -15.01 -3.13
C LEU A 137 2.87 -14.84 -3.31
N LEU A 138 2.16 -15.92 -3.64
CA LEU A 138 0.69 -15.89 -3.71
C LEU A 138 0.08 -15.66 -2.31
N ARG A 139 0.62 -16.28 -1.26
CA ARG A 139 0.15 -16.10 0.12
C ARG A 139 0.37 -14.68 0.62
N THR A 140 1.54 -14.09 0.37
CA THR A 140 1.79 -12.68 0.73
C THR A 140 0.97 -11.73 -0.12
N TYR A 141 0.72 -12.05 -1.40
CA TYR A 141 -0.20 -11.32 -2.26
C TYR A 141 -1.64 -11.35 -1.71
N VAL A 142 -2.19 -12.52 -1.42
CA VAL A 142 -3.55 -12.63 -0.85
C VAL A 142 -3.62 -11.95 0.51
N GLY A 143 -2.60 -12.12 1.36
CA GLY A 143 -2.51 -11.46 2.66
C GLY A 143 -2.55 -9.93 2.55
N HIS A 144 -1.76 -9.32 1.65
CA HIS A 144 -1.76 -7.86 1.52
C HIS A 144 -3.12 -7.33 1.04
N ILE A 145 -3.82 -8.05 0.16
CA ILE A 145 -5.17 -7.68 -0.28
C ILE A 145 -6.13 -7.71 0.90
N ILE A 146 -6.12 -8.78 1.69
CA ILE A 146 -6.99 -8.90 2.87
C ILE A 146 -6.74 -7.75 3.84
N PHE A 147 -5.49 -7.47 4.20
CA PHE A 147 -5.16 -6.36 5.09
C PHE A 147 -5.61 -5.01 4.51
N LYS A 148 -5.41 -4.80 3.20
CA LYS A 148 -5.86 -3.60 2.51
C LYS A 148 -7.37 -3.41 2.62
N THR A 149 -8.14 -4.47 2.34
CA THR A 149 -9.61 -4.45 2.45
C THR A 149 -10.06 -4.22 3.89
N LEU A 150 -9.44 -4.88 4.88
CA LEU A 150 -9.78 -4.68 6.29
C LEU A 150 -9.51 -3.25 6.76
N PHE A 151 -8.37 -2.67 6.37
CA PHE A 151 -8.09 -1.27 6.70
C PHE A 151 -9.07 -0.33 6.00
N GLU A 152 -9.36 -0.50 4.71
CA GLU A 152 -10.34 0.35 4.04
C GLU A 152 -11.72 0.29 4.69
N VAL A 153 -12.24 -0.92 4.94
CA VAL A 153 -13.55 -1.08 5.60
C VAL A 153 -13.51 -0.53 7.02
N GLY A 154 -12.43 -0.76 7.76
CA GLY A 154 -12.26 -0.27 9.13
C GLY A 154 -12.27 1.26 9.21
N PHE A 155 -11.55 1.95 8.31
CA PHE A 155 -11.56 3.41 8.25
C PHE A 155 -12.90 3.97 7.79
N ILE A 156 -13.58 3.31 6.84
CA ILE A 156 -14.93 3.72 6.40
C ILE A 156 -15.92 3.60 7.57
N MET A 157 -15.92 2.47 8.29
CA MET A 157 -16.77 2.28 9.46
C MET A 157 -16.42 3.28 10.57
N GLY A 158 -15.14 3.48 10.86
CA GLY A 158 -14.68 4.45 11.86
C GLY A 158 -15.13 5.87 11.53
N HIS A 159 -14.96 6.32 10.28
CA HIS A 159 -15.45 7.61 9.83
C HIS A 159 -16.98 7.74 9.96
N TYR A 160 -17.70 6.69 9.57
CA TYR A 160 -19.15 6.66 9.69
C TYR A 160 -19.63 6.78 11.15
N PHE A 161 -18.99 6.07 12.08
CA PHE A 161 -19.34 6.17 13.51
C PHE A 161 -18.94 7.51 14.14
N LEU A 162 -17.86 8.15 13.67
CA LEU A 162 -17.39 9.43 14.20
C LEU A 162 -18.21 10.63 13.68
N TYR A 163 -18.49 10.69 12.37
CA TYR A 163 -19.10 11.88 11.74
C TYR A 163 -20.44 11.62 11.07
N GLY A 164 -20.87 10.37 10.95
CA GLY A 164 -22.07 10.00 10.19
C GLY A 164 -21.91 10.23 8.68
N PHE A 165 -23.04 10.42 8.00
CA PHE A 165 -23.10 10.73 6.55
C PHE A 165 -23.23 12.23 6.25
N ARG A 166 -23.47 13.07 7.26
CA ARG A 166 -23.65 14.52 7.10
C ARG A 166 -23.11 15.27 8.31
N ILE A 167 -22.31 16.28 8.01
CA ILE A 167 -21.89 17.29 8.98
C ILE A 167 -23.07 18.26 9.15
N LEU A 168 -23.56 18.44 10.38
CA LEU A 168 -24.58 19.47 10.64
C LEU A 168 -23.93 20.86 10.54
N PRO A 169 -24.59 21.83 9.89
CA PRO A 169 -24.05 23.19 9.76
C PRO A 169 -23.98 23.96 11.09
N LEU A 170 -24.68 23.46 12.12
CA LEU A 170 -24.75 24.05 13.46
C LEU A 170 -24.34 23.00 14.50
N TYR A 171 -23.37 23.36 15.34
CA TYR A 171 -22.92 22.59 16.50
C TYR A 171 -23.21 23.38 17.79
N ARG A 172 -23.91 22.75 18.75
CA ARG A 172 -24.20 23.35 20.05
C ARG A 172 -23.19 22.89 21.08
N CYS A 173 -22.46 23.83 21.66
CA CYS A 173 -21.35 23.55 22.55
C CYS A 173 -21.60 24.14 23.95
N SER A 174 -21.32 23.38 25.01
CA SER A 174 -21.44 23.81 26.41
C SER A 174 -20.18 23.53 27.22
N ARG A 175 -19.02 23.43 26.55
CA ARG A 175 -17.74 23.10 27.17
C ARG A 175 -17.10 24.34 27.78
N TRP A 176 -16.47 24.18 28.93
CA TRP A 176 -15.70 25.27 29.54
C TRP A 176 -14.55 25.69 28.59
N PRO A 177 -14.29 27.00 28.36
CA PRO A 177 -14.72 28.18 29.12
C PRO A 177 -16.00 28.88 28.61
N CYS A 178 -16.84 28.22 27.80
CA CYS A 178 -18.06 28.85 27.28
C CYS A 178 -19.07 29.18 28.41
N PRO A 179 -19.67 30.38 28.41
CA PRO A 179 -20.50 30.86 29.53
C PRO A 179 -21.86 30.14 29.64
N ASN A 180 -22.39 29.66 28.52
CA ASN A 180 -23.65 28.90 28.39
C ASN A 180 -23.53 28.00 27.14
N VAL A 181 -24.63 27.40 26.70
CA VAL A 181 -24.69 26.74 25.39
C VAL A 181 -24.54 27.80 24.30
N VAL A 182 -23.49 27.70 23.49
CA VAL A 182 -23.23 28.57 22.34
C VAL A 182 -23.51 27.83 21.04
N ASP A 183 -24.00 28.58 20.06
CA ASP A 183 -24.21 28.11 18.69
C ASP A 183 -22.93 28.37 17.88
N CYS A 184 -22.38 27.31 17.30
CA CYS A 184 -21.17 27.35 16.49
C CYS A 184 -21.44 26.84 15.08
N PHE A 185 -20.95 27.55 14.08
CA PHE A 185 -21.24 27.30 12.67
C PHE A 185 -20.00 26.84 11.93
N VAL A 186 -20.14 25.84 11.08
CA VAL A 186 -19.07 25.42 10.17
C VAL A 186 -19.08 26.39 8.98
N SER A 187 -18.00 27.18 8.83
CA SER A 187 -17.82 28.10 7.70
C SER A 187 -17.55 27.37 6.39
#